data_AF-A0A0S9RA37-F1
#
_entry.id   AF-A0A0S9RA37-F1
#
_cell.length_a   1.000
_cell.length_b   1.000
_cell.length_c   1.000
_cell.angle_alpha   90.00
_cell.angle_beta   90.00
_cell.angle_gamma   90.00
#
_symmetry.space_group_name_H-M   'P 1'
#
loop_
_entity.id
_entity.type
_entity.pdbx_description
1 polymer ?
#
loop_
_entity_poly.entity_id
_entity_poly.type
_entity_poly.pdbx_seq_one_letter_code
_entity_poly.pdbx_strand_id
1 'polypeptide(L)'
;MIPVTSKVVPAVLAGFLLAGCGGSISPGAAAVVDGTTISMDQADRAAVVFCQVSLFSSAQAGGSTVDNADVRRQAVAELVSGVVADELAEREDISISPSDYEFTRAQRDQVAQALPDVDLDEAVRVLEAGQRTYAIAEQLGVAETGEQVTEQNADDVQQAGRAVLADAVKAADVSIDPRFGLGDDGQQVAATGSLSVSSDVLNEDAPLVAPATQRCS
;
A
#
# COMPACT_ATOMS: atom_id res chain seq x y z
N MET A 1 6.07 19.52 72.73
CA MET A 1 6.53 18.12 72.96
C MET A 1 5.60 17.20 72.18
N ILE A 2 6.15 16.41 71.24
CA ILE A 2 5.65 15.13 70.67
C ILE A 2 4.39 15.20 69.75
N PRO A 3 4.31 14.52 68.58
CA PRO A 3 5.31 14.29 67.52
C PRO A 3 4.75 14.55 66.09
N VAL A 4 5.66 14.65 65.12
CA VAL A 4 5.37 14.66 63.68
C VAL A 4 5.23 13.21 63.20
N THR A 5 4.07 12.80 62.70
CA THR A 5 3.88 11.52 62.01
C THR A 5 3.86 11.74 60.51
N SER A 6 5.00 11.48 59.87
CA SER A 6 5.16 11.32 58.43
C SER A 6 4.27 10.20 57.91
N LYS A 7 3.31 10.52 57.04
CA LYS A 7 2.63 9.52 56.21
C LYS A 7 3.44 9.35 54.93
N VAL A 8 4.14 8.23 54.85
CA VAL A 8 4.78 7.72 53.64
C VAL A 8 3.66 7.41 52.63
N VAL A 9 3.60 8.15 51.54
CA VAL A 9 2.77 7.82 50.37
C VAL A 9 3.54 6.80 49.55
N PRO A 10 3.03 5.57 49.33
CA PRO A 10 3.66 4.66 48.40
C PRO A 10 3.42 5.20 46.98
N ALA A 11 4.50 5.60 46.32
CA ALA A 11 4.51 5.83 44.88
C ALA A 11 4.25 4.50 44.19
N VAL A 12 3.02 4.30 43.71
CA VAL A 12 2.68 3.23 42.78
C VAL A 12 3.30 3.63 41.44
N LEU A 13 4.51 3.15 41.17
CA LEU A 13 5.06 3.09 39.82
C LEU A 13 4.18 2.13 39.01
N ALA A 14 3.21 2.67 38.28
CA ALA A 14 2.62 1.97 37.15
C ALA A 14 3.68 1.90 36.05
N GLY A 15 4.55 0.90 36.12
CA GLY A 15 5.35 0.48 34.99
C GLY A 15 4.43 -0.09 33.93
N PHE A 16 3.98 0.74 33.00
CA PHE A 16 3.55 0.27 31.69
C PHE A 16 4.79 -0.30 31.00
N LEU A 17 5.03 -1.58 31.26
CA LEU A 17 5.79 -2.45 30.38
C LEU A 17 4.99 -2.57 29.08
N LEU A 18 5.09 -1.57 28.20
CA LEU A 18 4.71 -1.75 26.81
C LEU A 18 5.63 -2.83 26.25
N ALA A 19 5.02 -3.96 25.96
CA ALA A 19 5.63 -5.17 25.45
C ALA A 19 6.42 -4.86 24.18
N GLY A 20 7.73 -4.70 24.33
CA GLY A 20 8.67 -4.98 23.26
C GLY A 20 8.78 -6.49 23.11
N CYS A 21 8.11 -7.04 22.10
CA CYS A 21 8.40 -8.35 21.51
C CYS A 21 8.00 -8.34 20.02
N GLY A 22 8.95 -7.91 19.18
CA GLY A 22 9.19 -8.36 17.80
C GLY A 22 8.01 -8.53 16.85
N GLY A 23 7.87 -7.57 15.94
CA GLY A 23 7.67 -7.73 14.49
C GLY A 23 7.12 -9.07 14.00
N SER A 24 5.97 -9.48 14.51
CA SER A 24 5.24 -10.63 14.01
C SER A 24 3.94 -10.10 13.45
N ILE A 25 3.85 -10.10 12.12
CA ILE A 25 2.60 -9.88 11.42
C ILE A 25 1.51 -10.74 12.08
N SER A 26 0.41 -10.10 12.48
CA SER A 26 -0.73 -10.83 13.03
C SER A 26 -1.22 -11.83 11.98
N PRO A 27 -1.59 -13.07 12.35
CA PRO A 27 -2.19 -14.01 11.40
C PRO A 27 -3.33 -13.34 10.62
N GLY A 28 -3.23 -13.35 9.28
CA GLY A 28 -4.20 -12.72 8.39
C GLY A 28 -3.91 -11.26 8.00
N ALA A 29 -2.81 -10.66 8.46
CA ALA A 29 -2.30 -9.40 7.94
C ALA A 29 -1.41 -9.64 6.71
N ALA A 30 -1.60 -8.82 5.67
CA ALA A 30 -0.68 -8.72 4.54
C ALA A 30 0.49 -7.79 4.86
N ALA A 31 0.22 -6.71 5.59
CA ALA A 31 1.21 -5.78 6.09
C ALA A 31 0.73 -5.09 7.38
N VAL A 32 1.66 -4.55 8.16
CA VAL A 32 1.41 -3.65 9.28
C VAL A 32 2.31 -2.43 9.08
N VAL A 33 1.76 -1.24 9.22
CA VAL A 33 2.46 0.06 9.06
C VAL A 33 2.16 0.89 10.29
N ASP A 34 3.17 1.17 11.13
CA ASP A 34 3.02 1.97 12.35
C ASP A 34 1.85 1.52 13.26
N GLY A 35 1.56 0.21 13.26
CA GLY A 35 0.45 -0.41 14.00
C GLY A 35 -0.88 -0.49 13.24
N THR A 36 -1.02 0.18 12.10
CA THR A 36 -2.14 0.06 11.17
C THR A 36 -2.06 -1.26 10.41
N THR A 37 -3.08 -2.10 10.52
CA THR A 37 -3.08 -3.42 9.87
C THR A 37 -3.74 -3.37 8.49
N ILE A 38 -3.00 -3.83 7.47
CA ILE A 38 -3.52 -4.16 6.15
C ILE A 38 -3.79 -5.67 6.13
N SER A 39 -5.06 -6.05 6.02
CA SER A 39 -5.47 -7.47 5.98
C SER A 39 -5.16 -8.14 4.64
N MET A 40 -5.01 -9.46 4.65
CA MET A 40 -4.88 -10.27 3.43
C MET A 40 -6.07 -10.08 2.48
N ASP A 41 -7.27 -9.95 3.03
CA ASP A 41 -8.50 -9.73 2.28
C ASP A 41 -8.52 -8.34 1.58
N GLN A 42 -7.97 -7.30 2.21
CA GLN A 42 -7.76 -6.01 1.53
C GLN A 42 -6.74 -6.13 0.39
N ALA A 43 -5.62 -6.81 0.63
CA ALA A 43 -4.59 -7.02 -0.39
C ALA A 43 -5.11 -7.82 -1.59
N ASP A 44 -5.89 -8.87 -1.33
CA ASP A 44 -6.44 -9.73 -2.38
C ASP A 44 -7.50 -8.98 -3.23
N ARG A 45 -8.38 -8.20 -2.61
CA ARG A 45 -9.33 -7.38 -3.38
C ARG A 45 -8.64 -6.29 -4.22
N ALA A 46 -7.65 -5.61 -3.65
CA ALA A 46 -6.85 -4.64 -4.41
C ALA A 46 -6.12 -5.32 -5.58
N ALA A 47 -5.57 -6.52 -5.38
CA ALA A 47 -4.92 -7.29 -6.42
C ALA A 47 -5.88 -7.68 -7.56
N VAL A 48 -7.14 -8.04 -7.27
CA VAL A 48 -8.15 -8.32 -8.31
C VAL A 48 -8.37 -7.08 -9.19
N VAL A 49 -8.54 -5.90 -8.57
CA VAL A 49 -8.71 -4.63 -9.30
C VAL A 49 -7.49 -4.32 -10.15
N PHE A 50 -6.28 -4.34 -9.56
CA PHE A 50 -5.04 -4.04 -10.28
C PHE A 50 -4.74 -5.02 -11.40
N CYS A 51 -5.11 -6.29 -11.23
CA CYS A 51 -4.92 -7.30 -12.26
C CYS A 51 -5.80 -7.00 -13.48
N GLN A 52 -7.06 -6.62 -13.26
CA GLN A 52 -7.98 -6.27 -14.35
C GLN A 52 -7.58 -4.97 -15.05
N VAL A 53 -7.13 -3.96 -14.29
CA VAL A 53 -6.56 -2.73 -14.85
C VAL A 53 -5.32 -3.04 -15.71
N SER A 54 -4.45 -3.92 -15.22
CA SER A 54 -3.24 -4.35 -15.92
C SER A 54 -3.57 -5.13 -17.20
N LEU A 55 -4.55 -6.04 -17.16
CA LEU A 55 -5.02 -6.77 -18.33
C LEU A 55 -5.64 -5.83 -19.37
N PHE A 56 -6.48 -4.90 -18.94
CA PHE A 56 -7.09 -3.89 -19.81
C PHE A 56 -6.00 -3.06 -20.51
N SER A 57 -5.01 -2.58 -19.76
CA SER A 57 -3.89 -1.79 -20.29
C SER A 57 -3.00 -2.61 -21.23
N SER A 58 -2.70 -3.86 -20.86
CA SER A 58 -1.92 -4.80 -21.68
C SER A 58 -2.63 -5.10 -23.01
N ALA A 59 -3.94 -5.33 -22.99
CA ALA A 59 -4.74 -5.59 -24.18
C ALA A 59 -4.70 -4.40 -25.17
N GLN A 60 -4.74 -3.16 -24.67
CA GLN A 60 -4.60 -1.95 -25.49
C GLN A 60 -3.21 -1.83 -26.13
N ALA A 61 -2.17 -2.37 -25.49
CA ALA A 61 -0.81 -2.41 -26.00
C ALA A 61 -0.49 -3.67 -26.85
N GLY A 62 -1.47 -4.53 -27.10
CA GLY A 62 -1.30 -5.80 -27.83
C GLY A 62 -0.68 -6.94 -27.01
N GLY A 63 -0.55 -6.77 -25.70
CA GLY A 63 -0.16 -7.79 -24.74
C GLY A 63 -1.35 -8.63 -24.26
N SER A 64 -1.06 -9.73 -23.55
CA SER A 64 -2.12 -10.62 -23.04
C SER A 64 -1.78 -11.33 -21.73
N THR A 65 -0.73 -10.91 -21.04
CA THR A 65 -0.21 -11.63 -19.87
C THR A 65 0.07 -10.66 -18.73
N VAL A 66 -0.35 -11.04 -17.53
CA VAL A 66 -0.09 -10.36 -16.27
C VAL A 66 0.29 -11.45 -15.26
N ASP A 67 1.37 -11.22 -14.51
CA ASP A 67 1.81 -12.13 -13.47
C ASP A 67 1.03 -11.84 -12.17
N ASN A 68 0.33 -12.84 -11.64
CA ASN A 68 -0.48 -12.67 -10.42
C ASN A 68 0.37 -12.36 -9.19
N ALA A 69 1.59 -12.89 -9.09
CA ALA A 69 2.47 -12.62 -7.96
C ALA A 69 2.94 -11.17 -7.99
N ASP A 70 3.26 -10.64 -9.18
CA ASP A 70 3.61 -9.22 -9.35
C ASP A 70 2.44 -8.29 -8.99
N VAL A 71 1.22 -8.62 -9.41
CA VAL A 71 0.04 -7.80 -9.08
C VAL A 71 -0.26 -7.82 -7.58
N ARG A 72 -0.16 -8.99 -6.93
CA ARG A 72 -0.36 -9.07 -5.47
C ARG A 72 0.72 -8.31 -4.71
N ARG A 73 1.96 -8.33 -5.20
CA ARG A 73 3.05 -7.49 -4.68
C ARG A 73 2.72 -6.01 -4.81
N GLN A 74 2.33 -5.59 -6.01
CA GLN A 74 1.94 -4.22 -6.29
C GLN A 74 0.79 -3.80 -5.37
N ALA A 75 -0.24 -4.62 -5.21
CA ALA A 75 -1.37 -4.32 -4.34
C ALA A 75 -0.94 -4.03 -2.89
N VAL A 76 -0.06 -4.85 -2.32
CA VAL A 76 0.44 -4.63 -0.96
C VAL A 76 1.31 -3.37 -0.89
N ALA A 77 2.20 -3.14 -1.85
CA ALA A 77 3.05 -1.95 -1.87
C ALA A 77 2.24 -0.65 -1.99
N GLU A 78 1.19 -0.63 -2.81
CA GLU A 78 0.27 0.50 -2.96
C GLU A 78 -0.54 0.75 -1.68
N LEU A 79 -1.02 -0.31 -1.03
CA LEU A 79 -1.74 -0.19 0.24
C LEU A 79 -0.85 0.33 1.37
N VAL A 80 0.38 -0.16 1.47
CA VAL A 80 1.38 0.35 2.42
C VAL A 80 1.67 1.82 2.16
N SER A 81 1.93 2.18 0.89
CA SER A 81 2.20 3.57 0.50
C SER A 81 1.03 4.49 0.80
N GLY A 82 -0.22 4.02 0.60
CA GLY A 82 -1.43 4.78 0.95
C GLY A 82 -1.56 5.03 2.45
N VAL A 83 -1.30 4.02 3.30
CA VAL A 83 -1.32 4.22 4.76
C VAL A 83 -0.27 5.23 5.19
N VAL A 84 0.97 5.10 4.71
CA VAL A 84 2.05 6.04 5.03
C VAL A 84 1.73 7.45 4.50
N ALA A 85 1.15 7.57 3.30
CA ALA A 85 0.74 8.84 2.74
C ALA A 85 -0.32 9.53 3.60
N ASP A 86 -1.32 8.78 4.06
CA ASP A 86 -2.39 9.29 4.92
C ASP A 86 -1.83 9.80 6.27
N GLU A 87 -0.95 9.02 6.90
CA GLU A 87 -0.30 9.37 8.18
C GLU A 87 0.66 10.56 8.03
N LEU A 88 1.40 10.64 6.91
CA LEU A 88 2.25 11.78 6.59
C LEU A 88 1.41 13.02 6.30
N ALA A 89 0.32 12.91 5.55
CA ALA A 89 -0.57 14.03 5.28
C ALA A 89 -1.18 14.59 6.57
N GLU A 90 -1.61 13.72 7.50
CA GLU A 90 -2.10 14.15 8.82
C GLU A 90 -1.00 14.88 9.63
N ARG A 91 0.22 14.35 9.63
CA ARG A 91 1.36 14.93 10.35
C ARG A 91 1.78 16.30 9.80
N GLU A 92 1.71 16.49 8.49
CA GLU A 92 2.12 17.72 7.80
C GLU A 92 0.94 18.69 7.59
N ASP A 93 -0.22 18.43 8.21
CA ASP A 93 -1.45 19.23 8.06
C ASP A 93 -1.90 19.40 6.58
N ILE A 94 -1.63 18.40 5.74
CA ILE A 94 -2.06 18.36 4.33
C ILE A 94 -3.49 17.81 4.25
N SER A 95 -4.41 18.63 3.76
CA SER A 95 -5.79 18.24 3.50
C SER A 95 -6.06 18.15 2.00
N ILE A 96 -6.43 16.97 1.52
CA ILE A 96 -6.87 16.73 0.13
C ILE A 96 -8.38 16.84 0.04
N SER A 97 -8.91 17.59 -0.93
CA SER A 97 -10.35 17.69 -1.14
C SER A 97 -10.88 16.40 -1.77
N PRO A 98 -12.07 15.89 -1.38
CA PRO A 98 -12.70 14.76 -2.05
C PRO A 98 -12.82 14.94 -3.57
N SER A 99 -12.99 16.18 -4.04
CA SER A 99 -13.01 16.48 -5.49
C SER A 99 -11.75 16.10 -6.26
N ASP A 100 -10.63 15.92 -5.55
CA ASP A 100 -9.32 15.70 -6.16
C ASP A 100 -9.05 14.21 -6.41
N TYR A 101 -9.81 13.32 -5.76
CA TYR A 101 -9.63 11.87 -5.88
C TYR A 101 -10.92 11.07 -6.06
N GLU A 102 -12.11 11.62 -5.76
CA GLU A 102 -13.38 10.91 -5.94
C GLU A 102 -13.84 10.94 -7.40
N PHE A 103 -14.34 9.80 -7.86
CA PHE A 103 -14.80 9.64 -9.22
C PHE A 103 -16.19 10.24 -9.39
N THR A 104 -16.32 11.09 -10.41
CA THR A 104 -17.61 11.54 -10.92
C THR A 104 -18.43 10.35 -11.43
N ARG A 105 -19.75 10.54 -11.57
CA ARG A 105 -20.64 9.53 -12.16
C ARG A 105 -20.15 9.03 -13.52
N ALA A 106 -19.70 9.94 -14.38
CA ALA A 106 -19.20 9.59 -15.71
C ALA A 106 -17.92 8.73 -15.63
N GLN A 107 -17.00 9.01 -14.70
CA GLN A 107 -15.82 8.19 -14.48
C GLN A 107 -16.19 6.81 -13.90
N ARG A 108 -17.17 6.73 -13.00
CA ARG A 108 -17.68 5.44 -12.49
C ARG A 108 -18.28 4.59 -13.62
N ASP A 109 -19.04 5.20 -14.54
CA ASP A 109 -19.57 4.51 -15.72
C ASP A 109 -18.43 3.99 -16.63
N GLN A 110 -17.34 4.76 -16.77
CA GLN A 110 -16.14 4.31 -17.51
C GLN A 110 -15.45 3.14 -16.81
N VAL A 111 -15.32 3.16 -15.48
CA VAL A 111 -14.77 2.03 -14.69
C VAL A 111 -15.62 0.78 -14.89
N ALA A 112 -16.94 0.89 -14.79
CA ALA A 112 -17.87 -0.24 -15.00
C ALA A 112 -17.72 -0.86 -16.40
N GLN A 113 -17.44 -0.03 -17.40
CA GLN A 113 -17.27 -0.48 -18.77
C GLN A 113 -15.88 -1.11 -19.01
N ALA A 114 -14.84 -0.58 -18.36
CA ALA A 114 -13.46 -1.06 -18.49
C ALA A 114 -13.18 -2.33 -17.67
N LEU A 115 -13.83 -2.48 -16.50
CA LEU A 115 -13.62 -3.57 -15.54
C LEU A 115 -14.93 -4.33 -15.27
N PRO A 116 -15.58 -4.93 -16.28
CA PRO A 116 -16.91 -5.52 -16.14
C PRO A 116 -16.97 -6.74 -15.21
N ASP A 117 -15.83 -7.37 -14.96
CA ASP A 117 -15.71 -8.58 -14.14
C ASP A 117 -15.37 -8.27 -12.66
N VAL A 118 -15.29 -6.99 -12.29
CA VAL A 118 -15.01 -6.54 -10.92
C VAL A 118 -16.24 -5.85 -10.35
N ASP A 119 -16.48 -6.03 -9.05
CA ASP A 119 -17.47 -5.23 -8.34
C ASP A 119 -17.14 -3.73 -8.48
N LEU A 120 -18.11 -2.93 -8.94
CA LEU A 120 -17.86 -1.53 -9.26
C LEU A 120 -17.46 -0.72 -8.03
N ASP A 121 -18.11 -0.95 -6.90
CA ASP A 121 -17.82 -0.21 -5.67
C ASP A 121 -16.43 -0.58 -5.11
N GLU A 122 -16.03 -1.86 -5.26
CA GLU A 122 -14.66 -2.29 -4.98
C GLU A 122 -13.64 -1.60 -5.89
N ALA A 123 -13.85 -1.65 -7.20
CA ALA A 123 -12.95 -1.08 -8.18
C ALA A 123 -12.77 0.42 -7.95
N VAL A 124 -13.88 1.14 -7.78
CA VAL A 124 -13.83 2.58 -7.53
C VAL A 124 -13.11 2.88 -6.21
N ARG A 125 -13.40 2.15 -5.13
CA ARG A 125 -12.72 2.39 -3.85
C ARG A 125 -11.21 2.20 -3.93
N VAL A 126 -10.73 1.15 -4.60
CA VAL A 126 -9.28 0.89 -4.76
C VAL A 126 -8.63 1.96 -5.64
N LEU A 127 -9.30 2.37 -6.72
CA LEU A 127 -8.78 3.39 -7.64
C LEU A 127 -8.78 4.79 -7.00
N GLU A 128 -9.83 5.17 -6.27
CA GLU A 128 -9.92 6.43 -5.52
C GLU A 128 -8.85 6.48 -4.41
N ALA A 129 -8.58 5.35 -3.73
CA ALA A 129 -7.48 5.28 -2.76
C ALA A 129 -6.12 5.56 -3.42
N GLY A 130 -5.85 4.98 -4.60
CA GLY A 130 -4.65 5.29 -5.37
C GLY A 130 -4.56 6.75 -5.81
N GLN A 131 -5.69 7.35 -6.24
CA GLN A 131 -5.74 8.78 -6.58
C GLN A 131 -5.50 9.68 -5.37
N ARG A 132 -6.00 9.29 -4.19
CA ARG A 132 -5.74 10.02 -2.95
C ARG A 132 -4.26 10.00 -2.61
N THR A 133 -3.60 8.84 -2.67
CA THR A 133 -2.15 8.72 -2.48
C THR A 133 -1.39 9.58 -3.49
N TYR A 134 -1.81 9.59 -4.76
CA TYR A 134 -1.23 10.43 -5.80
C TYR A 134 -1.36 11.94 -5.50
N ALA A 135 -2.55 12.38 -5.05
CA ALA A 135 -2.81 13.78 -4.69
C ALA A 135 -2.02 14.22 -3.45
N ILE A 136 -1.88 13.34 -2.45
CA ILE A 136 -0.99 13.59 -1.30
C ILE A 136 0.46 13.76 -1.78
N ALA A 137 0.95 12.85 -2.63
CA ALA A 137 2.29 12.95 -3.18
C ALA A 137 2.48 14.28 -3.92
N GLU A 138 1.52 14.74 -4.71
CA GLU A 138 1.61 16.04 -5.39
C GLU A 138 1.78 17.20 -4.40
N GLN A 139 0.99 17.24 -3.32
CA GLN A 139 1.12 18.28 -2.29
C GLN A 139 2.45 18.20 -1.53
N LEU A 140 2.96 17.00 -1.26
CA LEU A 140 4.31 16.81 -0.73
C LEU A 140 5.36 17.36 -1.69
N GLY A 141 5.18 17.16 -2.99
CA GLY A 141 6.05 17.72 -4.03
C GLY A 141 6.03 19.25 -4.06
N VAL A 142 4.84 19.86 -3.93
CA VAL A 142 4.70 21.32 -3.82
C VAL A 142 5.44 21.84 -2.59
N ALA A 143 5.31 21.15 -1.45
CA ALA A 143 6.00 21.53 -0.21
C ALA A 143 7.53 21.40 -0.33
N GLU A 144 8.01 20.30 -0.93
CA GLU A 144 9.44 20.03 -1.11
C GLU A 144 10.12 20.99 -2.10
N THR A 145 9.46 21.25 -3.23
CA THR A 145 10.01 22.13 -4.30
C THR A 145 9.79 23.62 -4.01
N GLY A 146 8.77 23.96 -3.23
CA GLY A 146 8.30 25.34 -3.06
C GLY A 146 7.62 25.92 -4.30
N GLU A 147 7.29 25.08 -5.29
CA GLU A 147 6.66 25.47 -6.55
C GLU A 147 5.19 25.05 -6.60
N GLN A 148 4.35 25.86 -7.23
CA GLN A 148 2.99 25.41 -7.57
C GLN A 148 3.02 24.54 -8.84
N VAL A 149 2.04 23.65 -8.95
CA VAL A 149 1.88 22.78 -10.12
C VAL A 149 1.47 23.61 -11.34
N THR A 150 2.20 23.41 -12.43
CA THR A 150 1.95 23.94 -13.77
C THR A 150 2.14 22.83 -14.80
N GLU A 151 1.67 23.04 -16.02
CA GLU A 151 1.89 22.07 -17.11
C GLU A 151 3.38 21.79 -17.38
N GLN A 152 4.27 22.74 -17.05
CA GLN A 152 5.71 22.61 -17.33
C GLN A 152 6.48 21.85 -16.24
N ASN A 153 5.99 21.83 -15.00
CA ASN A 153 6.69 21.23 -13.86
C ASN A 153 5.89 20.12 -13.15
N ALA A 154 4.70 19.75 -13.64
CA ALA A 154 3.85 18.74 -13.00
C ALA A 154 4.58 17.41 -12.76
N ASP A 155 5.34 16.92 -13.74
CA ASP A 155 6.11 15.67 -13.61
C ASP A 155 7.23 15.78 -12.57
N ASP A 156 7.88 16.94 -12.47
CA ASP A 156 8.98 17.18 -11.52
C ASP A 156 8.46 17.30 -10.09
N VAL A 157 7.37 18.06 -9.90
CA VAL A 157 6.66 18.19 -8.62
C VAL A 157 6.18 16.80 -8.16
N GLN A 158 5.56 16.04 -9.05
CA GLN A 158 5.06 14.71 -8.70
C GLN A 158 6.18 13.72 -8.36
N GLN A 159 7.31 13.79 -9.06
CA GLN A 159 8.48 12.97 -8.73
C GLN A 159 9.09 13.35 -7.37
N ALA A 160 9.20 14.65 -7.07
CA ALA A 160 9.69 15.13 -5.78
C ALA A 160 8.81 14.61 -4.64
N GLY A 161 7.50 14.74 -4.79
CA GLY A 161 6.52 14.24 -3.83
C GLY A 161 6.57 12.74 -3.61
N ARG A 162 6.69 11.96 -4.69
CA ARG A 162 6.88 10.50 -4.60
C ARG A 162 8.18 10.12 -3.92
N ALA A 163 9.25 10.91 -4.08
CA ALA A 163 10.50 10.68 -3.37
C ALA A 163 10.35 10.92 -1.86
N VAL A 164 9.66 12.01 -1.46
CA VAL A 164 9.33 12.27 -0.05
C VAL A 164 8.51 11.11 0.53
N LEU A 165 7.48 10.65 -0.18
CA LEU A 165 6.67 9.51 0.27
C LEU A 165 7.49 8.22 0.37
N ALA A 166 8.35 7.93 -0.60
CA ALA A 166 9.21 6.74 -0.56
C ALA A 166 10.19 6.78 0.63
N ASP A 167 10.72 7.95 0.97
CA ASP A 167 11.57 8.11 2.15
C ASP A 167 10.78 8.00 3.45
N ALA A 168 9.52 8.45 3.48
CA ALA A 168 8.61 8.21 4.59
C ALA A 168 8.31 6.72 4.79
N VAL A 169 8.06 5.96 3.71
CA VAL A 169 7.84 4.51 3.78
C VAL A 169 9.06 3.80 4.37
N LYS A 170 10.28 4.17 3.96
CA LYS A 170 11.52 3.61 4.53
C LYS A 170 11.72 3.95 6.01
N ALA A 171 11.13 5.05 6.48
CA ALA A 171 11.25 5.53 7.85
C ALA A 171 10.15 4.98 8.79
N ALA A 172 9.04 4.51 8.23
CA ALA A 172 7.91 3.94 8.96
C ALA A 172 8.23 2.53 9.50
N ASP A 173 7.56 2.12 10.58
CA ASP A 173 7.62 0.74 11.07
C ASP A 173 6.73 -0.16 10.22
N VAL A 174 7.29 -0.61 9.10
CA VAL A 174 6.60 -1.47 8.14
C VAL A 174 7.03 -2.92 8.35
N SER A 175 6.04 -3.82 8.42
CA SER A 175 6.25 -5.26 8.34
C SER A 175 5.32 -5.82 7.27
N ILE A 176 5.86 -6.57 6.31
CA ILE A 176 5.09 -7.18 5.20
C ILE A 176 5.18 -8.71 5.30
N ASP A 177 4.07 -9.42 4.98
CA ASP A 177 4.04 -10.88 5.08
C ASP A 177 5.07 -11.44 4.09
N PRO A 178 6.02 -12.27 4.53
CA PRO A 178 7.12 -12.73 3.69
C PRO A 178 6.67 -13.40 2.40
N ARG A 179 5.44 -13.92 2.31
CA ARG A 179 4.87 -14.53 1.09
C ARG A 179 4.82 -13.58 -0.10
N PHE A 180 4.79 -12.27 0.13
CA PHE A 180 4.79 -11.27 -0.93
C PHE A 180 6.21 -11.03 -1.47
N GLY A 181 7.28 -11.45 -0.78
CA GLY A 181 8.66 -11.24 -1.25
C GLY A 181 9.07 -9.77 -1.33
N LEU A 182 8.46 -8.93 -0.49
CA LEU A 182 8.78 -7.52 -0.31
C LEU A 182 9.65 -7.33 0.94
N GLY A 183 10.57 -6.38 0.88
CA GLY A 183 11.22 -5.82 2.05
C GLY A 183 10.30 -4.82 2.76
N ASP A 184 10.74 -4.35 3.92
CA ASP A 184 9.98 -3.39 4.75
C ASP A 184 9.82 -2.03 4.04
N ASP A 185 10.66 -1.71 3.06
CA ASP A 185 10.54 -0.54 2.17
C ASP A 185 9.55 -0.73 1.01
N GLY A 186 8.80 -1.85 1.00
CA GLY A 186 7.88 -2.22 -0.07
C GLY A 186 8.58 -2.58 -1.39
N GLN A 187 9.91 -2.67 -1.42
CA GLN A 187 10.66 -3.06 -2.61
C GLN A 187 10.73 -4.59 -2.72
N GLN A 188 10.77 -5.09 -3.95
CA GLN A 188 10.93 -6.52 -4.17
C GLN A 188 12.33 -6.97 -3.73
N VAL A 189 12.37 -7.93 -2.80
CA VAL A 189 13.61 -8.58 -2.34
C VAL A 189 13.71 -10.05 -2.75
N ALA A 190 12.61 -10.64 -3.26
CA ALA A 190 12.59 -11.99 -3.81
C ALA A 190 11.58 -12.15 -4.96
N ALA A 191 11.86 -13.08 -5.89
CA ALA A 191 10.95 -13.40 -7.00
C ALA A 191 9.60 -13.95 -6.49
N THR A 192 9.64 -14.73 -5.42
CA THR A 192 8.48 -15.18 -4.65
C THR A 192 8.84 -15.18 -3.17
N GLY A 193 7.87 -14.85 -2.31
CA GLY A 193 8.02 -15.04 -0.88
C GLY A 193 8.22 -16.51 -0.58
N SER A 194 9.34 -16.84 0.06
CA SER A 194 9.89 -18.19 0.14
C SER A 194 8.88 -19.24 0.58
N LEU A 195 8.28 -19.94 -0.39
CA LEU A 195 7.69 -21.26 -0.20
C LEU A 195 8.56 -22.22 -0.99
N SER A 196 9.24 -23.10 -0.26
CA SER A 196 10.02 -24.20 -0.79
C SER A 196 9.14 -25.09 -1.67
N VAL A 197 9.17 -24.85 -2.98
CA VAL A 197 8.88 -25.91 -3.94
C VAL A 197 10.20 -26.63 -4.21
N SER A 198 10.19 -27.96 -4.02
CA SER A 198 11.34 -28.79 -4.35
C SER A 198 11.75 -28.51 -5.80
N SER A 199 13.04 -28.21 -6.00
CA SER A 199 13.67 -27.92 -7.28
C SER A 199 13.53 -29.03 -8.33
N ASP A 200 12.97 -30.18 -7.96
CA ASP A 200 12.66 -31.29 -8.87
C ASP A 200 11.45 -31.04 -9.80
N VAL A 201 10.70 -29.93 -9.63
CA VAL A 201 9.58 -29.57 -10.51
C VAL A 201 9.93 -28.44 -11.50
N LEU A 202 11.15 -27.89 -11.45
CA LEU A 202 11.58 -26.74 -12.29
C LEU A 202 12.45 -27.12 -13.49
N ASN A 203 12.32 -28.35 -13.99
CA ASN A 203 12.81 -28.68 -15.32
C ASN A 203 11.61 -28.83 -16.26
N GLU A 204 11.17 -27.71 -16.83
CA GLU A 204 10.80 -27.62 -18.25
C GLU A 204 10.58 -26.13 -18.60
N ASP A 205 11.22 -25.71 -19.69
CA ASP A 205 11.07 -24.42 -20.38
C ASP A 205 9.60 -24.12 -20.77
N ALA A 206 8.75 -23.81 -19.80
CA ALA A 206 7.40 -23.33 -20.04
C ALA A 206 7.33 -21.84 -19.68
N PRO A 207 7.06 -20.92 -20.63
CA PRO A 207 6.59 -19.61 -20.24
C PRO A 207 5.31 -19.81 -19.42
N LEU A 208 5.35 -19.46 -18.14
CA LEU A 208 4.22 -19.58 -17.20
C LEU A 208 3.13 -18.56 -17.57
N VAL A 209 2.53 -18.71 -18.75
CA VAL A 209 1.29 -18.03 -19.09
C VAL A 209 0.20 -18.79 -18.37
N ALA A 210 -0.21 -18.29 -17.20
CA ALA A 210 -1.40 -18.79 -16.53
C ALA A 210 -2.57 -18.83 -17.55
N PRO A 211 -3.32 -19.94 -17.63
CA PRO A 211 -4.55 -20.02 -18.41
C PRO A 211 -5.44 -18.83 -18.10
N ALA A 212 -6.22 -18.33 -19.07
CA ALA A 212 -7.08 -17.16 -18.87
C ALA A 212 -8.00 -17.28 -17.62
N THR A 213 -8.39 -18.51 -17.26
CA THR A 213 -9.20 -18.83 -16.07
C THR A 213 -8.45 -18.73 -14.75
N GLN A 214 -7.14 -18.54 -14.76
CA GLN A 214 -6.27 -18.39 -13.59
C GLN A 214 -5.63 -17.00 -13.53
N ARG A 215 -5.98 -16.10 -14.45
CA ARG A 215 -5.51 -14.72 -14.44
C ARG A 215 -6.41 -13.94 -13.49
N CYS A 216 -5.83 -13.25 -12.52
CA CYS A 216 -6.54 -12.47 -11.51
C CYS A 216 -7.38 -13.28 -10.51
N SER A 217 -7.08 -14.57 -10.32
CA SER A 217 -7.76 -15.49 -9.39
C SER A 217 -6.90 -15.86 -8.19
#